data_AF-A0A2P8H0I8-F1
#
_entry.id   AF-A0A2P8H0I8-F1
#
_cell.length_a   1.000
_cell.length_b   1.000
_cell.length_c   1.000
_cell.angle_alpha   90.00
_cell.angle_beta   90.00
_cell.angle_gamma   90.00
#
_symmetry.space_group_name_H-M   'P 1'
#
loop_
_entity.id
_entity.type
_entity.pdbx_description
1 polymer ?
#
loop_
_entity_poly.entity_id
_entity_poly.type
_entity_poly.pdbx_seq_one_letter_code
_entity_poly.pdbx_strand_id
1 'polypeptide(L)'
;MESDRLERRPTRGARGVFAASAVAAVVVLAGCTMQAPTTVETTTTSSPTATPTAEAIVLVPDGTAEDNKPFFDQVNAATAENADAGGRDFIDALVAAGFDKGAMEVTNDATTLGDRAESIQFSVRWGESCLIGQFGPSVDGYHSTIQPVLGTGLCLIGDTRVIDW
;
A
#
# COMPACT_ATOMS: atom_id res chain seq x y z
N MET A 1 54.82 -0.94 42.12
CA MET A 1 55.94 -0.98 41.15
C MET A 1 56.51 -2.36 41.27
N GLU A 2 55.94 -3.33 40.57
CA GLU A 2 56.53 -4.63 40.28
C GLU A 2 55.63 -5.26 39.21
N SER A 3 56.24 -5.66 38.11
CA SER A 3 55.59 -6.21 36.92
C SER A 3 55.77 -7.72 36.94
N ASP A 4 54.71 -8.51 36.79
CA ASP A 4 54.84 -9.88 36.31
C ASP A 4 53.63 -10.31 35.46
N ARG A 5 53.90 -10.23 34.14
CA ARG A 5 53.64 -11.19 33.06
C ARG A 5 52.45 -12.18 33.11
N LEU A 6 52.00 -12.49 31.88
CA LEU A 6 51.29 -13.70 31.41
C LEU A 6 49.74 -13.59 31.48
N GLU A 7 48.94 -13.72 30.41
CA GLU A 7 49.15 -14.18 29.04
C GLU A 7 48.12 -13.54 28.11
N ARG A 8 48.58 -13.02 26.97
CA ARG A 8 47.72 -12.72 25.82
C ARG A 8 47.43 -14.02 25.09
N ARG A 9 46.16 -14.45 25.02
CA ARG A 9 45.74 -15.46 24.05
C ARG A 9 45.23 -14.79 22.75
N PRO A 10 45.64 -15.31 21.58
CA PRO A 10 45.34 -14.81 20.24
C PRO A 10 43.97 -15.37 19.77
N THR A 11 43.30 -14.94 18.71
CA THR A 11 43.71 -14.74 17.31
C THR A 11 42.69 -13.84 16.60
N ARG A 12 43.15 -12.78 15.92
CA ARG A 12 42.33 -12.02 14.97
C ARG A 12 42.38 -12.72 13.62
N GLY A 13 41.26 -13.34 13.24
CA GLY A 13 41.05 -13.93 11.93
C GLY A 13 41.06 -12.87 10.81
N ALA A 14 41.71 -13.25 9.73
CA ALA A 14 42.01 -12.51 8.52
C ALA A 14 40.86 -11.63 7.99
N ARG A 15 41.15 -10.35 7.74
CA ARG A 15 40.38 -9.53 6.81
C ARG A 15 41.14 -9.48 5.49
N GLY A 16 40.62 -10.26 4.54
CA GLY A 16 41.04 -10.25 3.15
C GLY A 16 40.71 -8.93 2.48
N VAL A 17 41.64 -8.51 1.62
CA VAL A 17 41.62 -7.34 0.75
C VAL A 17 40.53 -7.49 -0.31
N PHE A 18 39.73 -6.45 -0.52
CA PHE A 18 39.15 -6.16 -1.82
C PHE A 18 39.26 -4.65 -2.08
N ALA A 19 40.20 -4.31 -2.95
CA ALA A 19 40.24 -3.04 -3.65
C ALA A 19 39.24 -3.08 -4.79
N ALA A 20 38.43 -2.03 -4.94
CA ALA A 20 37.74 -1.75 -6.20
C ALA A 20 37.50 -0.24 -6.30
N SER A 21 38.36 0.38 -7.10
CA SER A 21 38.23 1.73 -7.63
C SER A 21 37.14 1.77 -8.70
N ALA A 22 36.23 2.74 -8.63
CA ALA A 22 35.37 3.19 -9.75
C ALA A 22 34.91 4.62 -9.39
N VAL A 23 35.60 5.68 -9.81
CA VAL A 23 35.57 6.34 -11.14
C VAL A 23 34.15 6.71 -11.61
N ALA A 24 33.82 7.97 -11.31
CA ALA A 24 33.13 8.98 -12.12
C ALA A 24 31.83 8.65 -12.89
N ALA A 25 30.78 9.42 -12.58
CA ALA A 25 29.91 10.01 -13.59
C ALA A 25 29.40 11.38 -13.09
N VAL A 26 30.05 12.45 -13.56
CA VAL A 26 29.55 13.83 -13.44
C VAL A 26 28.45 13.99 -14.48
N VAL A 27 27.21 14.15 -14.06
CA VAL A 27 26.10 14.48 -14.96
C VAL A 27 26.20 15.95 -15.30
N VAL A 28 26.63 16.24 -16.53
CA VAL A 28 26.64 17.58 -17.12
C VAL A 28 25.20 17.95 -17.47
N LEU A 29 24.66 18.98 -16.82
CA LEU A 29 23.40 19.62 -17.23
C LEU A 29 23.63 20.32 -18.58
N ALA A 30 23.27 19.65 -19.68
CA ALA A 30 23.21 20.27 -20.99
C ALA A 30 22.01 21.23 -21.04
N GLY A 31 22.30 22.50 -21.34
CA GLY A 31 21.34 23.59 -21.37
C GLY A 31 20.40 23.54 -22.58
N CYS A 32 19.20 24.10 -22.39
CA CYS A 32 18.37 24.53 -23.49
C CYS A 32 18.59 26.04 -23.70
N THR A 33 19.07 26.38 -24.89
CA THR A 33 19.22 27.74 -25.37
C THR A 33 17.82 28.29 -25.62
N MET A 34 17.56 29.54 -25.19
CA MET A 34 16.32 30.22 -25.53
C MET A 34 16.45 30.82 -26.93
N GLN A 35 15.87 30.13 -27.91
CA GLN A 35 15.61 30.67 -29.25
C GLN A 35 14.32 31.49 -29.17
N ALA A 36 14.38 32.80 -29.41
CA ALA A 36 13.19 33.63 -29.56
C ALA A 36 12.61 33.45 -30.97
N PRO A 37 11.36 32.97 -31.15
CA PRO A 37 10.69 33.04 -32.43
C PRO A 37 9.97 34.39 -32.58
N THR A 38 10.16 34.96 -33.76
CA THR A 38 9.46 36.11 -34.32
C THR A 38 7.94 35.98 -34.17
N THR A 39 7.29 37.04 -33.68
CA THR A 39 5.83 37.19 -33.61
C THR A 39 5.20 37.00 -34.98
N VAL A 40 4.43 35.92 -35.12
CA VAL A 40 3.44 35.76 -36.19
C VAL A 40 2.09 35.89 -35.52
N GLU A 41 1.37 36.98 -35.78
CA GLU A 41 -0.03 37.14 -35.38
C GLU A 41 -0.87 36.14 -36.17
N THR A 42 -1.00 34.94 -35.62
CA THR A 42 -2.01 33.97 -36.04
C THR A 42 -3.13 34.07 -35.04
N THR A 43 -4.28 34.59 -35.47
CA THR A 43 -5.55 34.50 -34.74
C THR A 43 -5.92 33.02 -34.61
N THR A 44 -5.35 32.36 -33.60
CA THR A 44 -5.77 31.04 -33.17
C THR A 44 -7.11 31.21 -32.49
N THR A 45 -8.17 30.88 -33.24
CA THR A 45 -9.48 30.60 -32.64
C THR A 45 -9.24 29.47 -31.64
N SER A 46 -9.32 29.80 -30.36
CA SER A 46 -9.14 28.84 -29.27
C SER A 46 -10.32 27.87 -29.33
N SER A 47 -10.12 26.73 -29.96
CA SER A 47 -11.01 25.59 -29.75
C SER A 47 -10.92 25.23 -28.27
N PRO A 48 -12.03 25.04 -27.53
CA PRO A 48 -11.92 24.56 -26.16
C PRO A 48 -11.21 23.21 -26.20
N THR A 49 -10.00 23.17 -25.63
CA THR A 49 -9.36 21.91 -25.27
C THR A 49 -10.32 21.24 -24.30
N ALA A 50 -10.82 20.06 -24.64
CA ALA A 50 -11.54 19.25 -23.68
C ALA A 50 -10.56 18.96 -22.54
N THR A 51 -10.81 19.51 -21.35
CA THR A 51 -10.15 19.05 -20.14
C THR A 51 -10.44 17.55 -20.05
N PRO A 52 -9.43 16.67 -19.94
CA PRO A 52 -9.68 15.25 -19.74
C PRO A 52 -10.55 15.13 -18.49
N THR A 53 -11.78 14.66 -18.67
CA THR A 53 -12.65 14.30 -17.56
C THR A 53 -11.96 13.13 -16.88
N ALA A 54 -11.54 13.32 -15.63
CA ALA A 54 -10.98 12.23 -14.85
C ALA A 54 -12.01 11.10 -14.83
N GLU A 55 -11.61 9.93 -15.31
CA GLU A 55 -12.48 8.77 -15.38
C GLU A 55 -12.88 8.38 -13.93
N ALA A 56 -14.16 8.12 -13.71
CA ALA A 56 -14.63 7.74 -12.39
C ALA A 56 -14.04 6.37 -12.02
N ILE A 57 -13.44 6.26 -10.84
CA ILE A 57 -12.96 4.97 -10.31
C ILE A 57 -14.20 4.16 -9.95
N VAL A 58 -14.37 3.00 -10.57
CA VAL A 58 -15.51 2.11 -10.39
C VAL A 58 -15.06 0.66 -10.31
N LEU A 59 -15.89 -0.19 -9.71
CA LEU A 59 -15.67 -1.63 -9.69
C LEU A 59 -15.67 -2.20 -11.11
N VAL A 60 -14.75 -3.11 -11.39
CA VAL A 60 -14.61 -3.84 -12.66
C VAL A 60 -14.85 -5.34 -12.38
N PRO A 61 -16.10 -5.84 -12.52
CA PRO A 61 -16.47 -7.20 -12.12
C PRO A 61 -15.68 -8.32 -12.82
N ASP A 62 -15.32 -8.12 -14.08
CA ASP A 62 -14.53 -9.08 -14.88
C ASP A 62 -13.01 -8.78 -14.84
N GLY A 63 -12.58 -7.84 -13.99
CA GLY A 63 -11.19 -7.41 -13.85
C GLY A 63 -10.38 -8.27 -12.88
N THR A 64 -9.10 -7.95 -12.77
CA THR A 64 -8.17 -8.51 -11.78
C THR A 64 -8.30 -7.84 -10.40
N ALA A 65 -7.58 -8.34 -9.39
CA ALA A 65 -7.48 -7.65 -8.11
C ALA A 65 -6.78 -6.30 -8.28
N GLU A 66 -5.77 -6.23 -9.15
CA GLU A 66 -5.03 -5.01 -9.49
C GLU A 66 -5.95 -3.96 -10.11
N ASP A 67 -6.86 -4.36 -11.00
CA ASP A 67 -7.85 -3.47 -11.62
C ASP A 67 -8.82 -2.89 -10.58
N ASN A 68 -9.18 -3.67 -9.56
CA ASN A 68 -10.15 -3.28 -8.54
C ASN A 68 -9.54 -2.62 -7.30
N LYS A 69 -8.22 -2.70 -7.11
CA LYS A 69 -7.55 -2.10 -5.94
C LYS A 69 -7.78 -0.60 -5.80
N PRO A 70 -7.74 0.22 -6.86
CA PRO A 70 -8.02 1.65 -6.74
C PRO A 70 -9.43 1.95 -6.21
N PHE A 71 -10.44 1.16 -6.63
CA PHE A 71 -11.81 1.33 -6.16
C PHE A 71 -11.97 0.85 -4.72
N PHE A 72 -11.37 -0.30 -4.37
CA PHE A 72 -11.29 -0.79 -3.00
C PHE A 72 -10.67 0.27 -2.06
N ASP A 73 -9.56 0.87 -2.47
CA ASP A 73 -8.88 1.92 -1.69
C ASP A 73 -9.73 3.18 -1.54
N GLN A 74 -10.45 3.60 -2.59
CA GLN A 74 -11.35 4.73 -2.52
C GLN A 74 -12.46 4.52 -1.47
N VAL A 75 -13.13 3.36 -1.49
CA VAL A 75 -14.22 3.04 -0.58
C VAL A 75 -13.74 2.99 0.87
N ASN A 76 -12.61 2.32 1.10
CA ASN A 76 -12.08 2.14 2.46
C ASN A 76 -11.43 3.40 3.00
N ALA A 77 -10.77 4.22 2.17
CA ALA A 77 -10.23 5.51 2.60
C ALA A 77 -11.35 6.45 3.04
N ALA A 78 -12.48 6.48 2.31
CA ALA A 78 -13.65 7.25 2.72
C ALA A 78 -14.25 6.73 4.04
N THR A 79 -14.31 5.41 4.23
CA THR A 79 -14.77 4.81 5.49
C THR A 79 -13.84 5.16 6.66
N ALA A 80 -12.52 5.17 6.41
CA ALA A 80 -11.48 5.50 7.38
C ALA A 80 -11.45 6.98 7.81
N GLU A 81 -12.21 7.87 7.16
CA GLU A 81 -12.42 9.24 7.65
C GLU A 81 -13.10 9.25 9.02
N ASN A 82 -13.89 8.21 9.33
CA ASN A 82 -14.33 7.93 10.68
C ASN A 82 -13.21 7.18 11.43
N ALA A 83 -12.48 7.91 12.30
CA ALA A 83 -11.43 7.33 13.14
C ALA A 83 -11.95 6.19 14.05
N ASP A 84 -13.25 6.17 14.35
CA ASP A 84 -13.88 5.15 15.16
C ASP A 84 -14.43 3.97 14.34
N ALA A 85 -14.29 3.95 13.01
CA ALA A 85 -14.80 2.88 12.15
C ALA A 85 -14.29 1.50 12.60
N GLY A 86 -15.22 0.55 12.76
CA GLY A 86 -14.92 -0.86 13.02
C GLY A 86 -15.04 -1.70 11.75
N GLY A 87 -14.72 -2.98 11.84
CA GLY A 87 -14.75 -3.91 10.72
C GLY A 87 -16.13 -4.02 10.07
N ARG A 88 -17.22 -3.85 10.83
CA ARG A 88 -18.57 -3.83 10.25
C ARG A 88 -18.75 -2.66 9.27
N ASP A 89 -18.19 -1.49 9.59
CA ASP A 89 -18.31 -0.29 8.75
C ASP A 89 -17.61 -0.50 7.41
N PHE A 90 -16.40 -1.09 7.42
CA PHE A 90 -15.67 -1.43 6.19
C PHE A 90 -16.40 -2.48 5.34
N ILE A 91 -16.93 -3.54 5.97
CA ILE A 91 -17.68 -4.57 5.25
C ILE A 91 -18.95 -4.00 4.64
N ASP A 92 -19.72 -3.22 5.39
CA ASP A 92 -20.97 -2.63 4.91
C ASP A 92 -20.70 -1.62 3.77
N ALA A 93 -19.63 -0.82 3.86
CA ALA A 93 -19.20 0.09 2.80
C ALA A 93 -18.80 -0.64 1.51
N LEU A 94 -18.03 -1.73 1.62
CA LEU A 94 -17.63 -2.56 0.48
C LEU A 94 -18.84 -3.24 -0.18
N VAL A 95 -19.79 -3.74 0.62
CA VAL A 95 -21.04 -4.32 0.10
C VAL A 95 -21.87 -3.26 -0.62
N ALA A 96 -21.99 -2.05 -0.06
CA ALA A 96 -22.68 -0.93 -0.71
C ALA A 96 -22.00 -0.52 -2.02
N ALA A 97 -20.68 -0.70 -2.11
CA ALA A 97 -19.89 -0.46 -3.31
C ALA A 97 -19.96 -1.60 -4.35
N GLY A 98 -20.62 -2.73 -4.02
CA GLY A 98 -20.87 -3.84 -4.93
C GLY A 98 -19.89 -5.03 -4.82
N PHE A 99 -19.01 -5.04 -3.81
CA PHE A 99 -18.19 -6.22 -3.53
C PHE A 99 -19.04 -7.34 -2.89
N ASP A 100 -18.74 -8.61 -3.21
CA ASP A 100 -19.47 -9.75 -2.68
C ASP A 100 -19.13 -9.99 -1.20
N LYS A 101 -20.14 -9.89 -0.33
CA LYS A 101 -20.02 -10.17 1.11
C LYS A 101 -19.54 -11.59 1.40
N GLY A 102 -19.93 -12.56 0.58
CA GLY A 102 -19.53 -13.97 0.73
C GLY A 102 -18.04 -14.22 0.44
N ALA A 103 -17.36 -13.27 -0.19
CA ALA A 103 -15.93 -13.31 -0.44
C ALA A 103 -15.12 -12.55 0.63
N MET A 104 -15.78 -12.06 1.70
CA MET A 104 -15.14 -11.21 2.69
C MET A 104 -14.72 -11.95 3.96
N GLU A 105 -13.65 -11.46 4.55
CA GLU A 105 -13.20 -11.84 5.89
C GLU A 105 -12.89 -10.58 6.68
N VAL A 106 -13.03 -10.65 8.00
CA VAL A 106 -12.70 -9.53 8.90
C VAL A 106 -12.27 -10.06 10.27
N THR A 107 -11.28 -9.44 10.89
CA THR A 107 -10.83 -9.77 12.24
C THR A 107 -11.81 -9.25 13.30
N ASN A 108 -11.59 -9.62 14.56
CA ASN A 108 -12.37 -9.06 15.67
C ASN A 108 -12.06 -7.57 15.88
N ASP A 109 -13.09 -6.80 16.19
CA ASP A 109 -13.01 -5.35 16.45
C ASP A 109 -12.64 -5.03 17.91
N ALA A 110 -12.62 -6.05 18.78
CA ALA A 110 -12.32 -5.91 20.19
C ALA A 110 -11.36 -7.01 20.67
N THR A 111 -10.57 -6.68 21.69
CA THR A 111 -9.71 -7.60 22.43
C THR A 111 -10.55 -8.48 23.36
N THR A 112 -9.92 -9.48 23.97
CA THR A 112 -10.56 -10.33 24.99
C THR A 112 -10.99 -9.57 26.24
N LEU A 113 -10.44 -8.37 26.48
CA LEU A 113 -10.83 -7.48 27.57
C LEU A 113 -12.00 -6.55 27.20
N GLY A 114 -12.42 -6.55 25.92
CA GLY A 114 -13.48 -5.69 25.41
C GLY A 114 -13.00 -4.33 24.92
N ASP A 115 -11.69 -4.03 25.04
CA ASP A 115 -11.10 -2.84 24.45
C ASP A 115 -11.10 -2.93 22.92
N ARG A 116 -11.16 -1.78 22.24
CA ARG A 116 -11.03 -1.70 20.77
C ARG A 116 -9.74 -2.38 20.31
N ALA A 117 -9.81 -3.10 19.19
CA ALA A 117 -8.62 -3.59 18.53
C ALA A 117 -7.76 -2.42 18.03
N GLU A 118 -6.47 -2.46 18.35
CA GLU A 118 -5.47 -1.47 17.92
C GLU A 118 -5.27 -1.44 16.40
N SER A 119 -5.65 -2.54 15.74
CA SER A 119 -5.79 -2.64 14.29
C SER A 119 -6.74 -3.78 13.94
N ILE A 120 -7.56 -3.54 12.95
CA ILE A 120 -8.42 -4.54 12.30
C ILE A 120 -7.90 -4.82 10.90
N GLN A 121 -8.10 -6.03 10.41
CA GLN A 121 -7.88 -6.42 9.03
C GLN A 121 -9.18 -6.93 8.43
N PHE A 122 -9.38 -6.65 7.15
CA PHE A 122 -10.50 -7.13 6.37
C PHE A 122 -10.01 -7.43 4.95
N SER A 123 -10.73 -8.27 4.24
CA SER A 123 -10.37 -8.62 2.87
C SER A 123 -11.56 -8.91 1.99
N VAL A 124 -11.35 -8.82 0.68
CA VAL A 124 -12.23 -9.36 -0.35
C VAL A 124 -11.42 -10.31 -1.22
N ARG A 125 -11.83 -11.57 -1.31
CA ARG A 125 -11.27 -12.53 -2.26
C ARG A 125 -11.71 -12.17 -3.69
N TRP A 126 -10.74 -12.08 -4.59
CA TRP A 126 -10.95 -11.78 -6.00
C TRP A 126 -10.14 -12.77 -6.87
N GLY A 127 -10.80 -13.83 -7.32
CA GLY A 127 -10.14 -14.95 -8.00
C GLY A 127 -9.13 -15.65 -7.08
N GLU A 128 -7.87 -15.72 -7.51
CA GLU A 128 -6.73 -16.30 -6.75
C GLU A 128 -5.99 -15.26 -5.90
N SER A 129 -6.49 -14.02 -5.87
CA SER A 129 -5.92 -12.90 -5.12
C SER A 129 -6.88 -12.41 -4.05
N CYS A 130 -6.34 -11.66 -3.11
CA CYS A 130 -7.05 -11.03 -2.00
C CYS A 130 -6.71 -9.56 -1.96
N LEU A 131 -7.73 -8.70 -1.99
CA LEU A 131 -7.62 -7.31 -1.61
C LEU A 131 -7.70 -7.25 -0.09
N ILE A 132 -6.60 -6.89 0.57
CA ILE A 132 -6.51 -6.84 2.04
C ILE A 132 -6.39 -5.39 2.47
N GLY A 133 -7.32 -4.97 3.32
CA GLY A 133 -7.30 -3.69 4.02
C GLY A 133 -6.95 -3.88 5.49
N GLN A 134 -6.26 -2.89 6.03
CA GLN A 134 -5.94 -2.79 7.44
C GLN A 134 -6.25 -1.38 7.93
N PHE A 135 -6.85 -1.26 9.10
CA PHE A 135 -7.18 0.03 9.70
C PHE A 135 -6.92 0.04 11.20
N GLY A 136 -6.37 1.14 11.72
CA GLY A 136 -6.27 1.38 13.15
C GLY A 136 -5.08 2.25 13.56
N PRO A 137 -5.02 2.69 14.82
CA PRO A 137 -3.95 3.55 15.32
C PRO A 137 -2.56 2.89 15.24
N SER A 138 -2.46 1.58 15.44
CA SER A 138 -1.16 0.88 15.41
C SER A 138 -0.53 0.80 14.02
N VAL A 139 -1.30 1.08 12.96
CA VAL A 139 -0.80 1.12 11.59
C VAL A 139 -0.87 2.51 10.96
N ASP A 140 -1.17 3.55 11.74
CA ASP A 140 -1.30 4.93 11.26
C ASP A 140 -2.36 5.07 10.14
N GLY A 141 -3.61 4.70 10.47
CA GLY A 141 -4.76 4.89 9.59
C GLY A 141 -5.06 3.68 8.71
N TYR A 142 -5.46 3.93 7.45
CA TYR A 142 -5.82 2.88 6.49
C TYR A 142 -4.64 2.54 5.57
N HIS A 143 -4.39 1.25 5.40
CA HIS A 143 -3.42 0.69 4.45
C HIS A 143 -4.01 -0.52 3.75
N SER A 144 -3.50 -0.84 2.55
CA SER A 144 -3.95 -2.00 1.81
C SER A 144 -2.88 -2.63 0.94
N THR A 145 -3.08 -3.90 0.62
CA THR A 145 -2.19 -4.69 -0.24
C THR A 145 -2.99 -5.73 -1.02
N ILE A 146 -2.39 -6.26 -2.10
CA ILE A 146 -2.87 -7.45 -2.79
C ILE A 146 -1.98 -8.61 -2.36
N GLN A 147 -2.57 -9.73 -1.95
CA GLN A 147 -1.84 -10.96 -1.65
C GLN A 147 -2.50 -12.15 -2.35
N PRO A 148 -1.76 -13.24 -2.62
CA PRO A 148 -2.37 -14.49 -3.07
C PRO A 148 -3.31 -15.05 -1.99
N VAL A 149 -4.35 -15.78 -2.42
CA VAL A 149 -5.14 -16.61 -1.52
C VAL A 149 -4.22 -17.62 -0.83
N LEU A 150 -4.41 -17.81 0.47
CA LEU A 150 -3.62 -18.74 1.28
C LEU A 150 -3.94 -20.19 0.90
N GLY A 151 -3.04 -21.12 1.25
CA GLY A 151 -3.29 -22.56 1.03
C GLY A 151 -4.53 -23.11 1.75
N THR A 152 -5.11 -22.35 2.69
CA THR A 152 -6.39 -22.63 3.37
C THR A 152 -7.61 -22.24 2.53
N GLY A 153 -7.44 -21.50 1.43
CA GLY A 153 -8.52 -20.91 0.64
C GLY A 153 -9.05 -19.57 1.19
N LEU A 154 -8.47 -19.10 2.29
CA LEU A 154 -8.77 -17.82 2.95
C LEU A 154 -7.77 -16.73 2.55
N CYS A 155 -8.11 -15.49 2.83
CA CYS A 155 -7.30 -14.31 2.61
C CYS A 155 -6.54 -13.86 3.86
N LEU A 156 -7.09 -14.08 5.06
CA LEU A 156 -6.48 -13.62 6.32
C LEU A 156 -5.86 -14.76 7.10
N ILE A 157 -4.80 -14.43 7.84
CA ILE A 157 -4.15 -15.34 8.79
C ILE A 157 -4.75 -15.13 10.17
N GLY A 158 -5.09 -16.23 10.84
CA GLY A 158 -5.62 -16.23 12.21
C GLY A 158 -7.14 -16.32 12.23
N ASP A 159 -7.72 -15.94 13.38
CA ASP A 159 -9.17 -16.03 13.59
C ASP A 159 -9.88 -14.81 13.00
N THR A 160 -10.85 -15.09 12.12
CA THR A 160 -11.79 -14.12 11.58
C THR A 160 -13.14 -14.30 12.23
N ARG A 161 -13.91 -13.22 12.34
CA ARG A 161 -15.28 -13.30 12.85
C ARG A 161 -16.24 -13.64 11.72
N VAL A 162 -17.28 -14.41 12.06
CA VAL A 162 -18.36 -14.71 11.13
C VAL A 162 -19.08 -13.41 10.76
N ILE A 163 -19.44 -13.29 9.48
CA ILE A 163 -20.17 -12.15 8.93
C ILE A 163 -21.65 -12.51 8.75
N ASP A 164 -22.43 -12.43 9.85
CA ASP A 164 -23.82 -12.90 9.94
C ASP A 164 -24.89 -11.79 10.09
N TRP A 165 -24.49 -10.53 9.98
CA TRP A 165 -25.37 -9.36 10.04
C TRP A 165 -25.93 -8.91 8.69
#